data_AF-A0AAW6CW44-F1
#
_entry.id   AF-A0AAW6CW44-F1
#
_cell.length_a   1.000
_cell.length_b   1.000
_cell.length_c   1.000
_cell.angle_alpha   90.00
_cell.angle_beta   90.00
_cell.angle_gamma   90.00
#
_symmetry.space_group_name_H-M   'P 1'
#
loop_
_entity.id
_entity.type
_entity.pdbx_description
1 polymer ?
#
loop_
_entity_poly.entity_id
_entity_poly.type
_entity_poly.pdbx_seq_one_letter_code
_entity_poly.pdbx_strand_id
1 'polypeptide(L)' 'MVQAKIAKDRLTNERISGLFGLELFSDGKYSWWSDLAYHVDKYNLRLPTEFENYVLNLAKKI' A
#
# COMPACT_ATOMS: atom_id res chain seq x y z
N MET A 1 -27.79 6.41 1.38
CA MET A 1 -26.85 5.59 2.17
C MET A 1 -25.53 5.54 1.42
N VAL A 2 -24.45 6.11 1.97
CA VAL A 2 -23.10 5.93 1.40
C VAL A 2 -22.61 4.58 1.90
N GLN A 3 -22.51 3.59 1.01
CA GLN A 3 -21.76 2.38 1.34
C GLN A 3 -20.31 2.77 1.56
N ALA A 4 -19.81 2.71 2.79
CA ALA A 4 -18.39 2.74 3.03
C ALA A 4 -17.76 1.58 2.26
N LYS A 5 -16.92 1.88 1.26
CA LYS A 5 -16.22 0.85 0.48
C LYS A 5 -15.16 0.23 1.39
N ILE A 6 -15.54 -0.83 2.10
CA ILE A 6 -14.60 -1.58 2.95
C ILE A 6 -13.48 -2.14 2.08
N ALA A 7 -12.23 -1.88 2.44
CA ALA A 7 -11.07 -2.45 1.75
C ALA A 7 -11.05 -3.97 1.95
N LYS A 8 -10.85 -4.69 0.85
CA LYS A 8 -10.76 -6.16 0.83
C LYS A 8 -9.47 -6.59 0.19
N ASP A 9 -8.88 -7.63 0.77
CA ASP A 9 -7.79 -8.37 0.16
C ASP A 9 -8.29 -8.98 -1.15
N ARG A 10 -7.61 -8.71 -2.26
CA ARG A 10 -8.08 -9.13 -3.59
C ARG A 10 -7.89 -10.63 -3.86
N LEU A 11 -7.02 -11.29 -3.10
CA LEU A 11 -6.73 -12.72 -3.26
C LEU A 11 -7.70 -13.59 -2.47
N THR A 12 -8.12 -13.12 -1.29
CA THR A 12 -8.97 -13.88 -0.36
C THR A 12 -10.39 -13.33 -0.22
N ASN A 13 -10.62 -12.10 -0.69
CA ASN A 13 -11.86 -11.33 -0.50
C ASN A 13 -12.18 -11.01 0.98
N GLU A 14 -11.24 -11.26 1.89
CA GLU A 14 -11.36 -10.93 3.30
C GLU A 14 -11.25 -9.41 3.53
N ARG A 15 -11.92 -8.91 4.58
CA ARG A 15 -11.80 -7.50 4.97
C ARG A 15 -10.39 -7.22 5.49
N ILE A 16 -9.78 -6.15 4.99
CA ILE A 16 -8.54 -5.62 5.57
C ILE A 16 -8.90 -4.79 6.80
N SER A 17 -8.43 -5.23 7.98
CA SER A 17 -8.68 -4.50 9.23
C SER A 17 -7.97 -3.14 9.21
N GLY A 18 -8.59 -2.11 9.78
CA GLY A 18 -8.03 -0.76 9.84
C GLY A 18 -8.15 0.06 8.55
N LEU A 19 -8.58 -0.52 7.43
CA LEU A 19 -8.82 0.19 6.17
C LEU A 19 -10.31 0.28 5.85
N PHE A 20 -10.85 1.51 5.92
CA PHE A 20 -12.26 1.81 5.61
C PHE A 20 -12.50 2.18 4.13
N GLY A 21 -11.42 2.20 3.34
CA GLY A 21 -11.37 2.57 1.93
C GLY A 21 -9.98 2.30 1.35
N LEU A 22 -9.89 2.29 0.02
CA LEU A 22 -8.62 2.31 -0.69
C LEU A 22 -8.34 3.73 -1.15
N GLU A 23 -7.21 4.27 -0.73
CA GLU A 23 -6.71 5.56 -1.17
C GLU A 23 -5.45 5.35 -2.01
N LEU A 24 -5.32 6.14 -3.08
CA LEU A 24 -4.13 6.15 -3.92
C LEU A 24 -3.17 7.23 -3.42
N PHE A 25 -2.00 6.82 -2.98
CA PHE A 25 -0.89 7.71 -2.64
C PHE A 25 0.05 7.85 -3.83
N SER A 26 0.74 8.99 -3.90
CA SER A 26 1.81 9.22 -4.87
C SER A 26 2.81 10.24 -4.34
N ASP A 27 4.09 10.06 -4.69
CA ASP A 27 5.16 11.03 -4.49
C ASP A 27 5.54 11.79 -5.78
N GLY A 28 4.75 11.61 -6.85
CA GLY A 28 5.00 12.17 -8.18
C GLY A 28 5.89 11.30 -9.09
N LYS A 29 6.56 10.29 -8.55
CA LYS A 29 7.33 9.28 -9.32
C LYS A 29 6.68 7.89 -9.24
N TYR A 30 6.28 7.48 -8.05
CA TYR A 30 5.58 6.24 -7.78
C TYR A 30 4.19 6.53 -7.22
N SER A 31 3.30 5.55 -7.38
CA SER A 31 1.97 5.56 -6.77
C SER A 31 1.68 4.19 -6.18
N TRP A 32 0.99 4.17 -5.04
CA TRP A 32 0.63 2.94 -4.36
C TRP A 32 -0.71 3.07 -3.64
N TRP A 33 -1.40 1.95 -3.51
CA TRP A 33 -2.63 1.88 -2.73
C TRP A 33 -2.32 1.84 -1.23
N SER A 34 -3.25 2.35 -0.42
CA SER A 34 -3.18 2.36 1.04
C SER A 34 -3.08 0.96 1.68
N ASP A 35 -3.40 -0.10 0.94
CA ASP A 35 -3.30 -1.50 1.35
C ASP A 35 -1.94 -2.16 0.99
N LEU A 36 -0.98 -1.42 0.42
CA LEU A 36 0.32 -1.99 0.03
C LEU A 36 1.05 -2.63 1.22
N ALA A 37 1.13 -1.93 2.36
CA ALA A 37 1.83 -2.42 3.54
C ALA A 37 1.22 -3.73 4.07
N TYR A 38 -0.11 -3.86 4.03
CA TYR A 38 -0.82 -5.08 4.40
C TYR A 38 -0.40 -6.27 3.54
N HIS A 39 -0.32 -6.09 2.21
CA HIS A 39 0.03 -7.18 1.30
C HIS A 39 1.50 -7.57 1.40
N VAL A 40 2.39 -6.60 1.60
CA VAL A 40 3.82 -6.85 1.83
C VAL A 40 4.01 -7.74 3.06
N ASP A 41 3.33 -7.45 4.16
CA ASP A 41 3.41 -8.22 5.40
C ASP A 41 2.73 -9.60 5.27
N LYS A 42 1.46 -9.65 4.85
CA LYS A 42 0.67 -10.91 4.78
C LYS A 42 1.28 -11.94 3.85
N TYR A 43 1.84 -11.51 2.72
CA TYR A 43 2.34 -12.40 1.68
C TYR A 43 3.87 -12.44 1.62
N ASN A 44 4.56 -11.83 2.60
CA ASN A 44 6.03 -11.75 2.66
C ASN A 44 6.63 -11.30 1.31
N LEU A 45 6.05 -10.26 0.72
CA LEU A 45 6.47 -9.75 -0.57
C LEU A 45 7.67 -8.84 -0.42
N ARG A 46 8.54 -8.85 -1.43
CA ARG A 46 9.60 -7.85 -1.57
C ARG A 46 9.17 -6.75 -2.52
N LEU A 47 9.43 -5.51 -2.12
CA LEU A 47 9.31 -4.39 -3.03
C LEU A 47 10.46 -4.43 -4.04
N PRO A 48 10.29 -3.87 -5.25
CA PRO A 48 11.37 -3.78 -6.21
C PRO A 48 12.56 -3.03 -5.61
N THR A 49 13.78 -3.57 -5.79
CA THR A 49 15.01 -2.96 -5.24
C THR A 49 15.20 -1.51 -5.67
N GLU A 50 14.77 -1.17 -6.89
CA GLU A 50 14.79 0.21 -7.39
C GLU A 50 13.90 1.16 -6.57
N PHE A 51 12.72 0.67 -6.16
CA PHE A 51 11.80 1.42 -5.31
C PHE A 51 12.36 1.56 -3.88
N GLU A 52 12.86 0.47 -3.30
CA GLU A 52 13.50 0.49 -1.98
C GLU A 52 14.66 1.49 -1.95
N ASN A 53 15.55 1.45 -2.94
CA ASN A 53 16.67 2.39 -3.07
C ASN A 53 16.20 3.83 -3.23
N TYR A 54 15.13 4.06 -4.00
CA TYR A 54 14.57 5.39 -4.17
C TYR A 54 14.07 5.97 -2.85
N VAL A 55 13.26 5.21 -2.08
CA VAL A 55 12.71 5.66 -0.79
C VAL A 55 13.82 5.87 0.24
N LEU A 56 14.76 4.93 0.36
CA LEU A 56 15.86 5.03 1.32
C LEU A 56 16.80 6.21 1.03
N ASN A 57 17.01 6.55 -0.25
CA ASN A 57 17.81 7.72 -0.61
C ASN A 57 17.04 9.04 -0.47
N LEU A 58 15.71 9.03 -0.56
CA LEU A 58 14.89 10.18 -0.21
C LEU A 58 14.98 10.48 1.29
N ALA A 59 14.85 9.46 2.14
CA ALA A 59 14.92 9.60 3.59
C ALA A 59 16.25 10.16 4.11
N LYS A 60 17.36 9.91 3.40
CA LYS A 60 18.69 10.47 3.73
C LYS A 60 18.81 11.98 3.45
N LYS A 61 17.90 12.55 2.66
CA LYS A 61 17.93 13.96 2.26
C LYS A 61 17.07 14.87 3.16
N ILE A 62 16.36 14.28 4.11
CA ILE A 62 15.50 14.95 5.09
C ILE A 62 16.30 15.08 6.40
#